data_AF-A0AB34VAF6-F1
#
_entry.id   AF-A0AB34VAF6-F1
#
_cell.length_a   1.000
_cell.length_b   1.000
_cell.length_c   1.000
_cell.angle_alpha   90.00
_cell.angle_beta   90.00
_cell.angle_gamma   90.00
#
_symmetry.space_group_name_H-M   'P 1'
#
loop_
_entity.id
_entity.type
_entity.pdbx_description
1 polymer ?
#
loop_
_entity_poly.entity_id
_entity_poly.type
_entity_poly.pdbx_seq_one_letter_code
_entity_poly.pdbx_strand_id
1 'polypeptide(L)'
;MQQFNVWFVIGTQHLYGAETLRQVEHNARQVVDGLNQAGLPVRLTLKPLVKSPDEALSLCRDASHDQNCIGIITWLHTFSPAKMWIGGLNVLTKPLLQFHTQFNAEIPWDSMDMDFMNLNQTAHGGREFGFIGARMGLQHSVVTGHWQDKHSQQRVANWMRAALAKQASQHLKVARFGDNMREVAVTEGDKVAAQIQFGYAVNGWGVGDLVEVINSVSEGDVNALVDEYESQYRFSDVAAAGGEKRQNVLDAARIELGLKRFLDDEGCKAFTTNFQTLHGMTQLPGLAVQRLMGQGYGFAGEGDWKTAALLRIFKVLAGDRPGGTSFMEDYTYHFSPGNDLVLGSHMLEVCPSIAREEKPLIDVQFLGIGNKADPARLIFSTPAGRAINASVIDMGDRFRLLVNVVDAIEQPKPLPKLPVARALWKAQPSLATASEAWILAGGAHHTVFSQALTLDDMYLYGEMHGIEVLVIDEHTRLPAFKDALRWNDAYYHMKR
;
A
#
# COMPACT_ATOMS: atom_id res chain seq x y z
N MET A 1 -16.04 -8.33 10.43
CA MET A 1 -14.82 -8.20 9.61
C MET A 1 -14.40 -9.58 9.15
N GLN A 2 -14.09 -9.74 7.87
CA GLN A 2 -13.64 -11.02 7.32
C GLN A 2 -12.29 -11.39 7.96
N GLN A 3 -12.18 -12.60 8.52
CA GLN A 3 -10.94 -13.08 9.13
C GLN A 3 -10.05 -13.72 8.06
N PHE A 4 -9.15 -12.93 7.49
CA PHE A 4 -8.12 -13.45 6.60
C PHE A 4 -7.11 -14.33 7.34
N ASN A 5 -6.55 -15.30 6.63
CA ASN A 5 -5.52 -16.20 7.13
C ASN A 5 -4.46 -16.47 6.06
N VAL A 6 -3.27 -16.87 6.52
CA VAL A 6 -2.20 -17.38 5.67
C VAL A 6 -2.01 -18.85 6.01
N TRP A 7 -1.95 -19.70 4.98
CA TRP A 7 -1.76 -21.13 5.18
C TRP A 7 -0.29 -21.43 5.42
N PHE A 8 -0.01 -22.17 6.50
CA PHE A 8 1.33 -22.64 6.80
C PHE A 8 1.43 -24.12 6.44
N VAL A 9 2.28 -24.44 5.47
CA VAL A 9 2.29 -25.70 4.74
C VAL A 9 3.65 -26.36 4.90
N ILE A 10 3.65 -27.63 5.30
CA ILE A 10 4.87 -28.38 5.56
C ILE A 10 5.13 -29.38 4.45
N GLY A 11 6.30 -29.25 3.82
CA GLY A 11 6.77 -30.21 2.81
C GLY A 11 7.58 -31.35 3.42
N THR A 12 7.23 -32.57 3.02
CA THR A 12 7.93 -33.81 3.38
C THR A 12 7.69 -34.89 2.31
N GLN A 13 7.90 -36.17 2.63
CA GLN A 13 7.62 -37.33 1.79
C GLN A 13 7.32 -38.57 2.64
N HIS A 14 6.64 -39.56 2.05
CA HIS A 14 6.21 -40.76 2.76
C HIS A 14 7.35 -41.70 3.21
N LEU A 15 8.54 -41.59 2.61
CA LEU A 15 9.65 -42.52 2.83
C LEU A 15 10.23 -42.49 4.26
N TYR A 16 9.98 -41.44 5.03
CA TYR A 16 10.52 -41.28 6.38
C TYR A 16 9.78 -42.09 7.46
N GLY A 17 8.66 -42.74 7.12
CA GLY A 17 7.89 -43.54 8.06
C GLY A 17 7.02 -42.72 9.03
N ALA A 18 6.07 -43.40 9.68
CA ALA A 18 5.01 -42.75 10.45
C ALA A 18 5.50 -42.02 11.71
N GLU A 19 6.61 -42.45 12.31
CA GLU A 19 7.16 -41.81 13.50
C GLU A 19 7.79 -40.45 13.18
N THR A 20 8.65 -40.38 12.17
CA THR A 20 9.23 -39.11 11.71
C THR A 20 8.14 -38.14 11.26
N LEU A 21 7.09 -38.62 10.57
CA LEU A 21 5.96 -37.76 10.18
C LEU A 21 5.22 -37.19 11.41
N ARG A 22 5.04 -37.96 12.49
CA ARG A 22 4.47 -37.45 13.75
C ARG A 22 5.35 -36.37 14.40
N GLN A 23 6.67 -36.53 14.35
CA GLN A 23 7.61 -35.52 14.85
C GLN A 23 7.56 -34.24 14.01
N VAL A 24 7.51 -34.35 12.68
CA VAL A 24 7.32 -33.20 11.78
C VAL A 24 6.02 -32.47 12.10
N GLU A 25 4.90 -33.17 12.27
CA GLU A 25 3.63 -32.55 12.67
C GLU A 25 3.71 -31.86 14.03
N HIS A 26 4.37 -32.49 15.01
CA HIS A 26 4.57 -31.91 16.33
C HIS A 26 5.34 -30.58 16.26
N ASN A 27 6.50 -30.59 15.57
CA ASN A 27 7.33 -29.41 15.36
C ASN A 27 6.56 -28.31 14.62
N ALA A 28 5.80 -28.68 13.58
CA ALA A 28 4.99 -27.73 12.82
C ALA A 28 3.92 -27.03 13.67
N ARG A 29 3.24 -27.75 14.56
CA ARG A 29 2.27 -27.16 15.50
C ARG A 29 2.94 -26.17 16.42
N GLN A 30 4.06 -26.54 17.04
CA GLN A 30 4.79 -25.66 17.95
C GLN A 30 5.29 -24.38 17.26
N VAL A 31 5.83 -24.51 16.04
CA VAL A 31 6.28 -23.36 15.25
C VAL A 31 5.11 -22.44 14.90
N VAL A 32 3.99 -22.98 14.42
CA VAL A 32 2.82 -22.17 14.05
C VAL A 32 2.19 -21.50 15.27
N ASP A 33 2.08 -22.20 16.41
CA ASP A 33 1.56 -21.64 17.65
C ASP A 33 2.47 -20.51 18.17
N GLY A 34 3.78 -20.74 18.16
CA GLY A 34 4.77 -19.73 18.55
C GLY A 34 4.79 -18.50 17.64
N LEU A 35 4.66 -18.70 16.32
CA LEU A 35 4.56 -17.60 15.36
C LEU A 35 3.24 -16.83 15.51
N ASN A 36 2.11 -17.50 15.76
CA ASN A 36 0.83 -16.83 16.03
C ASN A 36 0.87 -16.00 17.32
N GLN A 37 1.70 -16.37 18.30
CA GLN A 37 1.94 -15.60 19.52
C GLN A 37 2.92 -14.42 19.32
N ALA A 38 3.62 -14.35 18.18
CA ALA A 38 4.63 -13.34 17.90
C ALA A 38 4.08 -11.99 17.41
N GLY A 39 2.75 -11.83 17.31
CA GLY A 39 2.12 -10.59 16.86
C GLY A 39 2.08 -10.42 15.33
N LEU A 40 1.95 -11.53 14.59
CA LEU A 40 1.75 -11.48 13.14
C LEU A 40 0.44 -10.75 12.76
N PRO A 41 0.39 -10.07 11.60
CA PRO A 41 -0.74 -9.22 11.21
C PRO A 41 -2.03 -10.01 10.90
N VAL A 42 -1.88 -11.29 10.53
CA VAL A 42 -2.98 -12.25 10.38
C VAL A 42 -2.58 -13.60 10.94
N ARG A 43 -3.57 -14.44 11.22
CA ARG A 43 -3.33 -15.78 11.77
C ARG A 43 -2.73 -16.72 10.72
N LEU A 44 -1.73 -17.48 11.13
CA LEU A 44 -1.25 -18.66 10.41
C LEU A 44 -2.13 -19.86 10.72
N THR A 45 -2.59 -20.53 9.66
CA THR A 45 -3.37 -21.77 9.75
C THR A 45 -2.52 -22.93 9.26
N LEU A 46 -2.13 -23.82 10.18
CA LEU A 46 -1.39 -25.03 9.83
C LEU A 46 -2.26 -25.95 8.96
N LYS A 47 -1.71 -26.42 7.85
CA LYS A 47 -2.35 -27.39 6.96
C LYS A 47 -1.76 -28.80 7.15
N PRO A 48 -2.46 -29.87 6.72
CA PRO A 48 -1.90 -31.22 6.71
C PRO A 48 -0.57 -31.29 5.96
N LEU A 49 0.30 -32.23 6.34
CA LEU A 49 1.59 -32.45 5.68
C LEU A 49 1.40 -32.77 4.19
N VAL A 50 2.22 -32.17 3.34
CA VAL A 50 2.28 -32.48 1.91
C VAL A 50 3.41 -33.48 1.65
N LYS A 51 3.03 -34.69 1.21
CA LYS A 51 3.91 -35.86 1.07
C LYS A 51 3.85 -36.49 -0.32
N SER A 52 2.92 -36.06 -1.17
CA SER A 52 2.69 -36.58 -2.52
C SER A 52 2.27 -35.47 -3.50
N PRO A 53 2.35 -35.72 -4.83
CA PRO A 53 1.89 -34.76 -5.83
C PRO A 53 0.40 -34.39 -5.73
N ASP A 54 -0.46 -35.38 -5.44
CA ASP A 54 -1.92 -35.16 -5.35
C ASP A 54 -2.29 -34.29 -4.15
N GLU A 55 -1.61 -34.48 -3.01
CA GLU A 55 -1.78 -33.64 -1.82
C GLU A 55 -1.33 -32.20 -2.10
N ALA A 56 -0.20 -32.00 -2.79
CA ALA A 56 0.28 -30.68 -3.18
C ALA A 56 -0.70 -29.97 -4.12
N LEU A 57 -1.20 -30.68 -5.12
CA LEU A 57 -2.18 -30.17 -6.07
C LEU A 57 -3.49 -29.79 -5.40
N SER A 58 -4.04 -30.67 -4.56
CA SER A 58 -5.29 -30.41 -3.84
C SER A 58 -5.16 -29.18 -2.94
N LEU A 59 -4.08 -29.10 -2.15
CA LEU A 59 -3.83 -27.98 -1.26
C LEU A 59 -3.76 -26.64 -2.02
N CYS A 60 -3.05 -26.58 -3.14
CA CYS A 60 -2.95 -25.35 -3.92
C CYS A 60 -4.28 -24.96 -4.58
N ARG A 61 -5.11 -25.94 -5.00
CA ARG A 61 -6.47 -25.68 -5.48
C ARG A 61 -7.35 -25.10 -4.37
N ASP A 62 -7.32 -25.72 -3.20
CA ASP A 62 -8.13 -25.29 -2.06
C ASP A 62 -7.73 -23.88 -1.61
N ALA A 63 -6.41 -23.61 -1.54
CA ALA A 63 -5.90 -22.28 -1.20
C ALA A 63 -6.32 -21.22 -2.22
N SER A 64 -6.31 -21.56 -3.51
CA SER A 64 -6.70 -20.65 -4.59
C SER A 64 -8.21 -20.36 -4.59
N HIS A 65 -9.02 -21.30 -4.12
CA HIS A 65 -10.47 -21.16 -4.01
C HIS A 65 -10.92 -20.40 -2.75
N ASP A 66 -10.25 -20.61 -1.62
CA ASP A 66 -10.59 -20.00 -0.34
C ASP A 66 -10.40 -18.47 -0.37
N GLN A 67 -11.51 -17.75 -0.20
CA GLN A 67 -11.55 -16.28 -0.18
C GLN A 67 -10.88 -15.68 1.07
N ASN A 68 -10.73 -16.47 2.13
CA ASN A 68 -10.06 -16.03 3.36
C ASN A 68 -8.56 -16.34 3.34
N CYS A 69 -8.09 -17.24 2.46
CA CYS A 69 -6.67 -17.51 2.28
C CYS A 69 -6.05 -16.40 1.41
N ILE A 70 -5.13 -15.63 2.00
CA ILE A 70 -4.47 -14.51 1.29
C ILE A 70 -3.05 -14.87 0.81
N GLY A 71 -2.55 -16.05 1.16
CA GLY A 71 -1.19 -16.48 0.82
C GLY A 71 -0.83 -17.82 1.45
N ILE A 72 0.24 -18.42 0.94
CA ILE A 72 0.82 -19.65 1.46
C ILE A 72 2.26 -19.39 1.92
N ILE A 73 2.58 -19.85 3.11
CA ILE A 73 3.95 -19.99 3.61
C ILE A 73 4.31 -21.48 3.61
N THR A 74 5.39 -21.84 2.93
CA THR A 74 5.91 -23.20 2.91
C THR A 74 7.16 -23.32 3.78
N TRP A 75 7.20 -24.35 4.63
CA TRP A 75 8.41 -24.81 5.32
C TRP A 75 8.71 -26.26 4.92
N LEU A 76 9.86 -26.47 4.29
CA LEU A 76 10.33 -27.78 3.85
C LEU A 76 11.07 -28.43 5.01
N HIS A 77 10.35 -28.95 6.00
CA HIS A 77 10.94 -29.51 7.23
C HIS A 77 11.91 -30.66 6.93
N THR A 78 11.52 -31.53 6.00
CA THR A 78 12.37 -32.60 5.47
C THR A 78 12.58 -32.41 3.96
N PHE A 79 13.30 -33.33 3.31
CA PHE A 79 13.37 -33.30 1.85
C PHE A 79 12.01 -33.64 1.25
N SER A 80 11.49 -32.73 0.43
CA SER A 80 10.24 -32.90 -0.31
C SER A 80 10.55 -32.76 -1.80
N PRO A 81 10.68 -33.86 -2.55
CA PRO A 81 11.05 -33.83 -3.96
C PRO A 81 10.22 -32.83 -4.77
N ALA A 82 10.86 -31.85 -5.40
CA ALA A 82 10.15 -30.68 -5.91
C ALA A 82 9.21 -30.99 -7.09
N LYS A 83 9.44 -32.11 -7.80
CA LYS A 83 8.51 -32.59 -8.85
C LYS A 83 7.09 -32.81 -8.33
N MET A 84 6.91 -33.13 -7.04
CA MET A 84 5.57 -33.28 -6.45
C MET A 84 4.80 -31.97 -6.43
N TRP A 85 5.50 -30.84 -6.32
CA TRP A 85 4.90 -29.52 -6.18
C TRP A 85 4.48 -28.89 -7.51
N ILE A 86 5.00 -29.37 -8.65
CA ILE A 86 4.79 -28.76 -9.97
C ILE A 86 3.30 -28.56 -10.27
N GLY A 87 2.48 -29.60 -10.10
CA GLY A 87 1.05 -29.53 -10.40
C GLY A 87 0.32 -28.48 -9.54
N GLY A 88 0.62 -28.43 -8.24
CA GLY A 88 0.03 -27.46 -7.31
C GLY A 88 0.50 -26.03 -7.57
N LEU A 89 1.81 -25.83 -7.72
CA LEU A 89 2.40 -24.51 -7.99
C LEU A 89 1.92 -23.92 -9.33
N ASN A 90 1.63 -24.76 -10.33
CA ASN A 90 1.13 -24.31 -11.63
C ASN A 90 -0.32 -23.75 -11.58
N VAL A 91 -1.10 -24.13 -10.56
CA VAL A 91 -2.50 -23.68 -10.40
C VAL A 91 -2.69 -22.72 -9.22
N LEU A 92 -1.62 -22.43 -8.46
CA LEU A 92 -1.68 -21.57 -7.30
C LEU A 92 -1.82 -20.11 -7.72
N THR A 93 -2.91 -19.46 -7.32
CA THR A 93 -3.15 -18.03 -7.60
C THR A 93 -2.80 -17.11 -6.42
N LYS A 94 -2.47 -17.69 -5.27
CA LYS A 94 -2.14 -16.94 -4.05
C LYS A 94 -0.62 -16.72 -3.93
N PRO A 95 -0.16 -15.60 -3.34
CA PRO A 95 1.25 -15.35 -3.07
C PRO A 95 1.91 -16.49 -2.29
N LEU A 96 3.18 -16.77 -2.60
CA LEU A 96 3.99 -17.83 -1.99
C LEU A 96 5.24 -17.26 -1.30
N LEU A 97 5.45 -17.66 -0.05
CA LEU A 97 6.71 -17.44 0.66
C LEU A 97 7.29 -18.77 1.14
N GLN A 98 8.58 -18.96 0.92
CA GLN A 98 9.35 -20.01 1.57
C GLN A 98 9.94 -19.47 2.88
N PHE A 99 9.53 -20.06 4.01
CA PHE A 99 10.20 -19.83 5.28
C PHE A 99 11.29 -20.88 5.46
N HIS A 100 12.51 -20.51 5.09
CA HIS A 100 13.69 -21.37 5.17
C HIS A 100 14.23 -21.38 6.60
N THR A 101 13.51 -22.12 7.46
CA THR A 101 13.74 -22.20 8.90
C THR A 101 14.08 -23.62 9.36
N GLN A 102 14.41 -23.78 10.64
CA GLN A 102 14.70 -25.05 11.29
C GLN A 102 14.07 -25.05 12.68
N PHE A 103 13.60 -26.21 13.15
CA PHE A 103 12.98 -26.34 14.47
C PHE A 103 13.94 -25.96 15.62
N ASN A 104 15.09 -26.63 15.69
CA ASN A 104 16.18 -26.30 16.61
C ASN A 104 17.03 -25.15 16.08
N ALA A 105 17.50 -24.28 16.98
CA ALA A 105 18.39 -23.17 16.62
C ALA A 105 19.84 -23.63 16.42
N GLU A 106 20.36 -24.38 17.39
CA GLU A 106 21.74 -24.87 17.40
C GLU A 106 21.83 -26.34 16.98
N ILE A 107 22.98 -26.72 16.43
CA ILE A 107 23.30 -28.13 16.14
C ILE A 107 23.54 -28.84 17.47
N PRO A 108 22.91 -30.00 17.73
CA PRO A 108 23.15 -30.77 18.95
C PRO A 108 24.45 -31.57 18.82
N TRP A 109 25.60 -30.92 18.99
CA TRP A 109 26.93 -31.47 18.69
C TRP A 109 27.22 -32.84 19.34
N ASP A 110 26.79 -33.03 20.57
CA ASP A 110 27.10 -34.25 21.34
C ASP A 110 26.13 -35.41 21.06
N SER A 111 24.98 -35.15 20.43
CA SER A 111 23.90 -36.13 20.25
C SER A 111 23.35 -36.24 18.82
N MET A 112 23.89 -35.47 17.87
CA MET A 112 23.46 -35.51 16.48
C MET A 112 23.78 -36.88 15.85
N ASP A 113 22.73 -37.53 15.34
CA ASP A 113 22.80 -38.82 14.67
C ASP A 113 22.05 -38.79 13.31
N MET A 114 21.91 -39.96 12.69
CA MET A 114 21.22 -40.07 11.39
C MET A 114 19.72 -39.83 11.49
N ASP A 115 19.10 -40.08 12.65
CA ASP A 115 17.66 -39.83 12.84
C ASP A 115 17.40 -38.33 12.88
N PHE A 116 18.25 -37.58 13.59
CA PHE A 116 18.25 -36.12 13.53
C PHE A 116 18.45 -35.60 12.10
N MET A 117 19.44 -36.13 11.37
CA MET A 117 19.72 -35.71 9.98
C MET A 117 18.57 -36.04 9.02
N ASN A 118 17.84 -37.14 9.25
CA ASN A 118 16.65 -37.50 8.48
C ASN A 118 15.42 -36.63 8.82
N LEU A 119 15.36 -36.06 10.02
CA LEU A 119 14.24 -35.21 10.44
C LEU A 119 14.46 -33.72 10.12
N ASN A 120 15.65 -33.19 10.38
CA ASN A 120 15.96 -31.75 10.40
C ASN A 120 16.77 -31.34 9.17
N GLN A 121 16.16 -31.39 7.98
CA GLN A 121 16.89 -31.29 6.72
C GLN A 121 16.40 -30.21 5.76
N THR A 122 15.85 -29.12 6.29
CA THR A 122 15.47 -27.93 5.50
C THR A 122 16.65 -27.35 4.71
N ALA A 123 17.89 -27.51 5.18
CA ALA A 123 19.08 -26.98 4.50
C ALA A 123 19.13 -27.36 3.01
N HIS A 124 18.95 -28.64 2.66
CA HIS A 124 18.87 -29.06 1.26
C HIS A 124 17.44 -29.19 0.75
N GLY A 125 16.46 -29.58 1.59
CA GLY A 125 15.05 -29.65 1.18
C GLY A 125 14.50 -28.32 0.70
N GLY A 126 14.87 -27.22 1.37
CA GLY A 126 14.50 -25.88 0.96
C GLY A 126 15.19 -25.41 -0.32
N ARG A 127 16.42 -25.85 -0.60
CA ARG A 127 17.14 -25.50 -1.84
C ARG A 127 16.52 -26.18 -3.05
N GLU A 128 16.12 -27.44 -2.91
CA GLU A 128 15.38 -28.19 -3.94
C GLU A 128 14.04 -27.51 -4.28
N PHE A 129 13.29 -27.05 -3.28
CA PHE A 129 12.07 -26.26 -3.52
C PHE A 129 12.36 -24.89 -4.15
N GLY A 130 13.45 -24.23 -3.74
CA GLY A 130 13.91 -22.99 -4.36
C GLY A 130 14.21 -23.17 -5.86
N PHE A 131 14.83 -24.31 -6.24
CA PHE A 131 15.08 -24.63 -7.64
C PHE A 131 13.80 -24.67 -8.48
N ILE A 132 12.74 -25.35 -8.01
CA ILE A 132 11.52 -25.47 -8.84
C ILE A 132 10.82 -24.13 -9.03
N GLY A 133 10.82 -23.26 -8.01
CA GLY A 133 10.26 -21.92 -8.14
C GLY A 133 11.02 -21.07 -9.16
N ALA A 134 12.36 -21.08 -9.10
CA ALA A 134 13.20 -20.40 -10.09
C ALA A 134 13.01 -21.00 -11.50
N ARG A 135 12.96 -22.33 -11.62
CA ARG A 135 12.79 -23.04 -12.89
C ARG A 135 11.45 -22.76 -13.56
N MET A 136 10.39 -22.56 -12.76
CA MET A 136 9.05 -22.23 -13.24
C MET A 136 8.85 -20.72 -13.46
N GLY A 137 9.82 -19.87 -13.06
CA GLY A 137 9.70 -18.41 -13.15
C GLY A 137 8.68 -17.82 -12.17
N LEU A 138 8.40 -18.50 -11.07
CA LEU A 138 7.42 -18.06 -10.08
C LEU A 138 7.97 -16.91 -9.23
N GLN A 139 7.10 -15.95 -8.91
CA GLN A 139 7.38 -15.00 -7.85
C GLN A 139 7.18 -15.70 -6.50
N HIS A 140 8.27 -16.17 -5.89
CA HIS A 140 8.28 -16.62 -4.50
C HIS A 140 9.19 -15.71 -3.66
N SER A 141 8.75 -15.36 -2.46
CA SER A 141 9.61 -14.68 -1.49
C SER A 141 10.35 -15.71 -0.63
N VAL A 142 11.55 -15.37 -0.16
CA VAL A 142 12.32 -16.24 0.75
C VAL A 142 12.72 -15.47 2.00
N VAL A 143 12.37 -16.02 3.17
CA VAL A 143 12.86 -15.55 4.47
C VAL A 143 13.64 -16.68 5.11
N THR A 144 14.89 -16.41 5.48
CA THR A 144 15.78 -17.37 6.14
C THR A 144 16.06 -16.93 7.56
N GLY A 145 15.96 -17.86 8.51
CA GLY A 145 16.30 -17.66 9.91
C GLY A 145 15.52 -18.60 10.82
N HIS A 146 15.89 -18.65 12.10
CA HIS A 146 15.19 -19.47 13.09
C HIS A 146 13.77 -18.93 13.34
N TRP A 147 12.80 -19.80 13.62
CA TRP A 147 11.41 -19.38 13.77
C TRP A 147 11.15 -18.50 15.00
N GLN A 148 12.06 -18.49 15.98
CA GLN A 148 12.03 -17.57 17.12
C GLN A 148 12.81 -16.28 16.90
N ASP A 149 13.55 -16.15 15.79
CA ASP A 149 14.30 -14.93 15.47
C ASP A 149 13.34 -13.78 15.15
N LYS A 150 13.49 -12.68 15.89
CA LYS A 150 12.63 -11.49 15.78
C LYS A 150 12.72 -10.82 14.43
N HIS A 151 13.90 -10.80 13.82
CA HIS A 151 14.08 -10.22 12.50
C HIS A 151 13.36 -11.04 11.42
N SER A 152 13.47 -12.36 11.48
CA SER A 152 12.74 -13.30 10.61
C SER A 152 11.22 -13.20 10.78
N GLN A 153 10.74 -13.13 12.02
CA GLN A 153 9.33 -12.91 12.34
C GLN A 153 8.81 -11.60 11.72
N GLN A 154 9.60 -10.52 11.81
CA GLN A 154 9.24 -9.23 11.21
C GLN A 154 9.19 -9.30 9.68
N ARG A 155 10.14 -9.99 9.03
CA ARG A 155 10.12 -10.16 7.56
C ARG A 155 8.93 -10.98 7.08
N VAL A 156 8.56 -12.03 7.82
CA VAL A 156 7.32 -12.80 7.57
C VAL A 156 6.10 -11.92 7.77
N ALA A 157 6.05 -11.11 8.85
CA ALA A 157 4.95 -10.17 9.09
C ALA A 157 4.79 -9.16 7.95
N ASN A 158 5.90 -8.58 7.45
CA ASN A 158 5.87 -7.63 6.32
C ASN A 158 5.32 -8.31 5.06
N TRP A 159 5.76 -9.53 4.76
CA TRP A 159 5.21 -10.32 3.65
C TRP A 159 3.70 -10.54 3.78
N MET A 160 3.21 -10.87 4.97
CA MET A 160 1.79 -11.07 5.23
C MET A 160 0.97 -9.77 5.07
N ARG A 161 1.54 -8.60 5.42
CA ARG A 161 0.91 -7.29 5.17
C ARG A 161 0.80 -6.97 3.69
N ALA A 162 1.82 -7.31 2.89
CA ALA A 162 1.74 -7.16 1.45
C ALA A 162 0.72 -8.12 0.82
N ALA A 163 0.60 -9.35 1.33
CA ALA A 163 -0.45 -10.29 0.91
C ALA A 163 -1.86 -9.72 1.21
N LEU A 164 -2.05 -9.08 2.38
CA LEU A 164 -3.27 -8.36 2.72
C LEU A 164 -3.54 -7.19 1.75
N ALA A 165 -2.51 -6.39 1.42
CA ALA A 165 -2.63 -5.27 0.50
C ALA A 165 -2.99 -5.73 -0.91
N LYS A 166 -2.40 -6.84 -1.38
CA LYS A 166 -2.77 -7.48 -2.65
C LYS A 166 -4.22 -7.96 -2.64
N GLN A 167 -4.66 -8.62 -1.56
CA GLN A 167 -6.05 -9.03 -1.42
C GLN A 167 -6.99 -7.81 -1.46
N ALA A 168 -6.65 -6.72 -0.76
CA ALA A 168 -7.42 -5.49 -0.80
C ALA A 168 -7.47 -4.88 -2.22
N SER A 169 -6.36 -4.91 -2.98
CA SER A 169 -6.31 -4.47 -4.37
C SER A 169 -7.27 -5.26 -5.26
N GLN A 170 -7.34 -6.59 -5.10
CA GLN A 170 -8.21 -7.46 -5.91
C GLN A 170 -9.72 -7.22 -5.70
N HIS A 171 -10.11 -6.55 -4.61
CA HIS A 171 -11.50 -6.23 -4.31
C HIS A 171 -11.76 -4.71 -4.29
N LEU A 172 -10.77 -3.90 -4.63
CA LEU A 172 -10.88 -2.45 -4.56
C LEU A 172 -11.77 -1.93 -5.70
N LYS A 173 -12.72 -1.07 -5.35
CA LYS A 173 -13.48 -0.24 -6.28
C LYS A 173 -13.12 1.23 -6.09
N VAL A 174 -12.86 1.91 -7.20
CA VAL A 174 -12.53 3.33 -7.28
C VAL A 174 -13.70 4.07 -7.95
N ALA A 175 -14.27 5.05 -7.24
CA ALA A 175 -15.31 5.93 -7.76
C ALA A 175 -14.72 7.21 -8.38
N ARG A 176 -15.01 7.48 -9.64
CA ARG A 176 -14.60 8.74 -10.29
C ARG A 176 -15.80 9.68 -10.42
N PHE A 177 -15.73 10.85 -9.80
CA PHE A 177 -16.71 11.92 -9.96
C PHE A 177 -16.19 12.95 -10.98
N GLY A 178 -16.62 12.79 -12.23
CA GLY A 178 -16.02 13.47 -13.38
C GLY A 178 -14.88 12.66 -14.02
N ASP A 179 -14.38 13.17 -15.15
CA ASP A 179 -13.29 12.54 -15.90
C ASP A 179 -11.90 13.05 -15.44
N ASN A 180 -10.83 12.69 -16.16
CA ASN A 180 -9.51 13.30 -15.98
C ASN A 180 -9.56 14.82 -16.26
N MET A 181 -8.67 15.60 -15.63
CA MET A 181 -8.46 16.99 -16.03
C MET A 181 -8.05 17.03 -17.52
N ARG A 182 -8.71 17.89 -18.30
CA ARG A 182 -8.45 18.01 -19.75
C ARG A 182 -6.97 18.28 -20.03
N GLU A 183 -6.46 17.64 -21.08
CA GLU A 183 -5.07 17.73 -21.56
C GLU A 183 -4.00 17.17 -20.61
N VAL A 184 -4.37 16.52 -19.51
CA VAL A 184 -3.41 15.86 -18.61
C VAL A 184 -3.13 14.43 -19.06
N ALA A 185 -1.85 14.12 -19.27
CA ALA A 185 -1.41 12.80 -19.74
C ALA A 185 -1.25 11.78 -18.60
N VAL A 186 -0.44 12.09 -17.59
CA VAL A 186 0.03 11.09 -16.60
C VAL A 186 -1.07 10.52 -15.71
N THR A 187 -2.18 11.24 -15.54
CA THR A 187 -3.33 10.76 -14.75
C THR A 187 -4.26 9.87 -15.57
N GLU A 188 -4.11 9.85 -16.90
CA GLU A 188 -4.84 8.93 -17.78
C GLU A 188 -4.19 7.54 -17.82
N GLY A 189 -4.83 6.57 -18.46
CA GLY A 189 -4.25 5.26 -18.72
C GLY A 189 -5.33 4.22 -19.01
N ASP A 190 -4.89 2.99 -19.22
CA ASP A 190 -5.79 1.88 -19.50
C ASP A 190 -6.33 1.25 -18.20
N LYS A 191 -7.58 1.59 -17.87
CA LYS A 191 -8.30 1.06 -16.71
C LYS A 191 -8.57 -0.45 -16.83
N VAL A 192 -8.71 -0.98 -18.05
CA VAL A 192 -8.86 -2.42 -18.29
C VAL A 192 -7.55 -3.14 -18.01
N ALA A 193 -6.43 -2.63 -18.53
CA ALA A 193 -5.10 -3.18 -18.24
C ALA A 193 -4.79 -3.13 -16.74
N ALA A 194 -5.15 -2.04 -16.05
CA ALA A 194 -4.99 -1.92 -14.61
C ALA A 194 -5.81 -2.95 -13.83
N GLN A 195 -7.06 -3.21 -14.25
CA GLN A 195 -7.90 -4.23 -13.62
C GLN A 195 -7.35 -5.64 -13.84
N ILE A 196 -6.80 -5.95 -15.02
CA ILE A 196 -6.10 -7.22 -15.28
C ILE A 196 -4.86 -7.36 -14.38
N GLN A 197 -4.05 -6.31 -14.27
CA GLN A 197 -2.79 -6.33 -13.54
C GLN A 197 -2.97 -6.37 -12.02
N PHE A 198 -3.85 -5.50 -11.49
CA PHE A 198 -3.95 -5.20 -10.06
C PHE A 198 -5.27 -5.69 -9.43
N GLY A 199 -6.26 -6.02 -10.25
CA GLY A 199 -7.58 -6.51 -9.83
C GLY A 199 -8.59 -5.43 -9.46
N TYR A 200 -8.17 -4.18 -9.24
CA TYR A 200 -9.09 -3.11 -8.83
C TYR A 200 -9.94 -2.61 -10.00
N ALA A 201 -11.20 -2.27 -9.72
CA ALA A 201 -12.13 -1.73 -10.70
C ALA A 201 -12.23 -0.21 -10.59
N VAL A 202 -12.20 0.49 -11.73
CA VAL A 202 -12.30 1.95 -11.81
C VAL A 202 -13.47 2.32 -12.70
N ASN A 203 -14.48 2.97 -12.14
CA ASN A 203 -15.69 3.35 -12.88
C ASN A 203 -16.04 4.83 -12.64
N GLY A 204 -16.78 5.41 -13.59
CA GLY A 204 -17.24 6.79 -13.51
C GLY A 204 -18.71 6.86 -13.10
N TRP A 205 -19.01 7.82 -12.22
CA TRP A 205 -20.37 8.22 -11.86
C TRP A 205 -20.57 9.69 -12.23
N GLY A 206 -21.82 10.06 -12.53
CA GLY A 206 -22.15 11.46 -12.79
C GLY A 206 -21.95 12.28 -11.51
N VAL A 207 -21.41 13.50 -11.63
CA VAL A 207 -21.34 14.40 -10.46
C VAL A 207 -22.74 14.70 -9.89
N GLY A 208 -23.78 14.66 -10.74
CA GLY A 208 -25.18 14.80 -10.34
C GLY A 208 -25.63 13.73 -9.35
N ASP A 209 -25.22 12.47 -9.55
CA ASP A 209 -25.57 11.35 -8.67
C ASP A 209 -25.05 11.61 -7.24
N LEU A 210 -23.81 12.12 -7.14
CA LEU A 210 -23.23 12.52 -5.85
C LEU A 210 -23.97 13.71 -5.25
N VAL A 211 -24.33 14.71 -6.06
CA VAL A 211 -25.09 15.89 -5.62
C VAL A 211 -26.44 15.51 -5.04
N GLU A 212 -27.15 14.55 -5.62
CA GLU A 212 -28.42 14.05 -5.08
C GLU A 212 -28.24 13.46 -3.68
N VAL A 213 -27.18 12.67 -3.46
CA VAL A 213 -26.87 12.12 -2.13
C VAL A 213 -26.51 13.22 -1.14
N ILE A 214 -25.67 14.19 -1.53
CA ILE A 214 -25.31 15.35 -0.70
C ILE A 214 -26.54 16.16 -0.29
N ASN A 215 -27.46 16.40 -1.22
CA ASN A 215 -28.70 17.16 -0.95
C ASN A 215 -29.68 16.41 -0.05
N SER A 216 -29.56 15.07 0.04
CA SER A 216 -30.41 14.24 0.91
C SER A 216 -29.93 14.18 2.37
N VAL A 217 -28.74 14.70 2.67
CA VAL A 217 -28.16 14.70 4.03
C VAL A 217 -28.95 15.63 4.93
N SER A 218 -29.36 15.14 6.11
CA SER A 218 -30.15 15.92 7.06
C SER A 218 -29.33 17.02 7.75
N GLU A 219 -29.96 18.12 8.13
CA GLU A 219 -29.30 19.18 8.91
C GLU A 219 -28.80 18.67 10.28
N GLY A 220 -29.51 17.70 10.88
CA GLY A 220 -29.11 17.08 12.15
C GLY A 220 -27.76 16.37 12.04
N ASP A 221 -27.56 15.57 10.99
CA ASP A 221 -26.30 14.86 10.75
C ASP A 221 -25.15 15.84 10.46
N VAL A 222 -25.43 16.91 9.72
CA VAL A 222 -24.46 17.99 9.45
C VAL A 222 -24.01 18.64 10.75
N ASN A 223 -24.96 19.01 11.62
CA ASN A 223 -24.64 19.64 12.90
C ASN A 223 -23.83 18.68 13.80
N ALA A 224 -24.20 17.41 13.87
CA ALA A 224 -23.46 16.41 14.65
C ALA A 224 -22.02 16.22 14.15
N LEU A 225 -21.79 16.18 12.84
CA LEU A 225 -20.44 16.10 12.28
C LEU A 225 -19.62 17.37 12.55
N VAL A 226 -20.25 18.54 12.53
CA VAL A 226 -19.57 19.79 12.89
C VAL A 226 -19.22 19.84 14.38
N ASP A 227 -20.05 19.31 15.27
CA ASP A 227 -19.69 19.15 16.69
C ASP A 227 -18.47 18.23 16.86
N GLU A 228 -18.36 17.18 16.03
CA GLU A 228 -17.16 16.35 15.98
C GLU A 228 -15.93 17.18 15.54
N TYR A 229 -16.07 18.04 14.51
CA TYR A 229 -15.00 18.93 14.09
C TYR A 229 -14.52 19.85 15.21
N GLU A 230 -15.44 20.47 15.96
CA GLU A 230 -15.13 21.35 17.12
C GLU A 230 -14.36 20.59 18.22
N SER A 231 -14.63 19.29 18.37
CA SER A 231 -13.90 18.46 19.35
C SER A 231 -12.48 18.11 18.89
N GLN A 232 -12.26 17.93 17.58
CA GLN A 232 -11.02 17.39 17.02
C GLN A 232 -10.06 18.47 16.49
N TYR A 233 -10.57 19.64 16.12
CA TYR A 233 -9.79 20.65 15.41
C TYR A 233 -9.86 22.01 16.09
N ARG A 234 -8.92 22.88 15.70
CA ARG A 234 -9.02 24.32 15.96
C ARG A 234 -9.71 24.99 14.79
N PHE A 235 -10.41 26.08 15.04
CA PHE A 235 -11.07 26.87 14.01
C PHE A 235 -10.41 28.25 13.90
N SER A 236 -10.29 28.76 12.68
CA SER A 236 -10.01 30.18 12.46
C SER A 236 -11.24 31.03 12.81
N ASP A 237 -11.04 32.32 13.07
CA ASP A 237 -12.13 33.23 13.45
C ASP A 237 -13.25 33.28 12.40
N VAL A 238 -12.91 33.18 11.11
CA VAL A 238 -13.89 33.19 10.02
C VAL A 238 -14.68 31.88 9.91
N ALA A 239 -14.13 30.75 10.38
CA ALA A 239 -14.73 29.41 10.30
C ALA A 239 -15.45 28.99 11.60
N ALA A 240 -15.11 29.62 12.72
CA ALA A 240 -15.67 29.33 14.04
C ALA A 240 -17.19 29.59 14.11
N ALA A 241 -17.83 29.15 15.20
CA ALA A 241 -19.23 29.46 15.47
C ALA A 241 -19.46 30.99 15.48
N GLY A 242 -20.41 31.46 14.66
CA GLY A 242 -20.68 32.90 14.46
C GLY A 242 -19.72 33.61 13.49
N GLY A 243 -18.71 32.92 12.97
CA GLY A 243 -17.80 33.44 11.96
C GLY A 243 -18.46 33.60 10.59
N GLU A 244 -17.94 34.54 9.78
CA GLU A 244 -18.55 34.93 8.49
C GLU A 244 -18.65 33.78 7.47
N LYS A 245 -17.79 32.77 7.56
CA LYS A 245 -17.74 31.60 6.67
C LYS A 245 -18.16 30.30 7.35
N ARG A 246 -18.92 30.38 8.45
CA ARG A 246 -19.43 29.19 9.13
C ARG A 246 -20.29 28.31 8.20
N GLN A 247 -21.05 28.92 7.29
CA GLN A 247 -21.86 28.18 6.32
C GLN A 247 -21.01 27.27 5.41
N ASN A 248 -19.82 27.72 5.00
CA ASN A 248 -18.91 26.93 4.17
C ASN A 248 -18.40 25.67 4.89
N VAL A 249 -18.26 25.72 6.22
CA VAL A 249 -17.93 24.56 7.05
C VAL A 249 -19.11 23.58 7.09
N LEU A 250 -20.34 24.08 7.28
CA LEU A 250 -21.55 23.25 7.26
C LEU A 250 -21.73 22.58 5.88
N ASP A 251 -21.46 23.30 4.81
CA ASP A 251 -21.50 22.77 3.44
C ASP A 251 -20.39 21.71 3.22
N ALA A 252 -19.21 21.90 3.82
CA ALA A 252 -18.13 20.90 3.79
C ALA A 252 -18.54 19.60 4.50
N ALA A 253 -19.18 19.71 5.67
CA ALA A 253 -19.70 18.58 6.42
C ALA A 253 -20.79 17.84 5.63
N ARG A 254 -21.69 18.56 4.96
CA ARG A 254 -22.70 17.97 4.08
C ARG A 254 -22.07 17.20 2.92
N ILE A 255 -21.04 17.76 2.30
CA ILE A 255 -20.25 17.09 1.25
C ILE A 255 -19.56 15.83 1.80
N GLU A 256 -18.97 15.88 3.00
CA GLU A 256 -18.32 14.73 3.63
C GLU A 256 -19.31 13.58 3.85
N LEU A 257 -20.47 13.88 4.44
CA LEU A 257 -21.51 12.89 4.70
C LEU A 257 -22.06 12.30 3.39
N GLY A 258 -22.32 13.14 2.39
CA GLY A 258 -22.81 12.69 1.09
C GLY A 258 -21.80 11.81 0.35
N LEU A 259 -20.53 12.22 0.28
CA LEU A 259 -19.44 11.41 -0.27
C LEU A 259 -19.31 10.08 0.46
N LYS A 260 -19.26 10.13 1.80
CA LYS A 260 -19.09 8.91 2.61
C LYS A 260 -20.21 7.93 2.37
N ARG A 261 -21.46 8.40 2.41
CA ARG A 261 -22.65 7.58 2.17
C ARG A 261 -22.62 6.96 0.78
N PHE A 262 -22.37 7.76 -0.25
CA PHE A 262 -22.25 7.27 -1.63
C PHE A 262 -21.19 6.17 -1.75
N LEU A 263 -19.98 6.42 -1.23
CA LEU A 263 -18.87 5.47 -1.32
C LEU A 263 -19.17 4.17 -0.56
N ASP A 264 -19.78 4.25 0.61
CA ASP A 264 -20.16 3.07 1.38
C ASP A 264 -21.27 2.26 0.69
N ASP A 265 -22.29 2.93 0.14
CA ASP A 265 -23.41 2.29 -0.58
C ASP A 265 -22.93 1.57 -1.85
N GLU A 266 -22.00 2.15 -2.61
CA GLU A 266 -21.38 1.54 -3.80
C GLU A 266 -20.27 0.50 -3.47
N GLY A 267 -19.85 0.46 -2.19
CA GLY A 267 -18.74 -0.37 -1.73
C GLY A 267 -17.37 0.11 -2.24
N CYS A 268 -17.24 1.40 -2.58
CA CYS A 268 -16.00 2.02 -3.01
C CYS A 268 -15.10 2.35 -1.81
N LYS A 269 -13.78 2.15 -1.99
CA LYS A 269 -12.77 2.44 -0.96
C LYS A 269 -11.67 3.38 -1.43
N ALA A 270 -11.77 3.86 -2.67
CA ALA A 270 -11.04 4.99 -3.17
C ALA A 270 -11.92 5.81 -4.10
N PHE A 271 -11.58 7.08 -4.32
CA PHE A 271 -12.30 7.95 -5.23
C PHE A 271 -11.45 9.09 -5.78
N THR A 272 -11.95 9.76 -6.82
CA THR A 272 -11.33 10.95 -7.39
C THR A 272 -12.36 12.06 -7.57
N THR A 273 -11.92 13.30 -7.55
CA THR A 273 -12.71 14.49 -7.93
C THR A 273 -12.05 15.18 -9.12
N ASN A 274 -12.77 16.09 -9.78
CA ASN A 274 -12.20 16.95 -10.80
C ASN A 274 -12.83 18.35 -10.71
N PHE A 275 -12.03 19.37 -10.45
CA PHE A 275 -12.51 20.76 -10.31
C PHE A 275 -13.15 21.32 -11.59
N GLN A 276 -12.91 20.71 -12.75
CA GLN A 276 -13.54 21.08 -14.02
C GLN A 276 -14.99 20.55 -14.14
N THR A 277 -15.43 19.68 -13.22
CA THR A 277 -16.76 19.06 -13.23
C THR A 277 -17.41 19.12 -11.84
N LEU A 278 -17.91 20.30 -11.46
CA LEU A 278 -18.51 20.57 -10.14
C LEU A 278 -19.97 21.05 -10.23
N HIS A 279 -20.71 20.69 -11.28
CA HIS A 279 -22.11 21.10 -11.42
C HIS A 279 -22.95 20.59 -10.25
N GLY A 280 -23.77 21.46 -9.65
CA GLY A 280 -24.56 21.16 -8.46
C GLY A 280 -23.79 21.18 -7.12
N MET A 281 -22.46 21.09 -7.12
CA MET A 281 -21.64 21.20 -5.91
C MET A 281 -21.54 22.66 -5.43
N THR A 282 -21.61 22.88 -4.11
CA THR A 282 -21.44 24.22 -3.50
C THR A 282 -19.99 24.66 -3.50
N GLN A 283 -19.07 23.75 -3.17
CA GLN A 283 -17.62 23.96 -3.14
C GLN A 283 -16.86 22.70 -3.58
N LEU A 284 -15.59 22.86 -3.93
CA LEU A 284 -14.70 21.73 -4.19
C LEU A 284 -14.50 20.93 -2.88
N PRO A 285 -14.58 19.59 -2.89
CA PRO A 285 -14.37 18.79 -1.68
C PRO A 285 -12.93 18.90 -1.14
N GLY A 286 -12.74 19.69 -0.08
CA GLY A 286 -11.46 19.84 0.64
C GLY A 286 -11.42 19.06 1.95
N LEU A 287 -11.92 19.68 3.03
CA LEU A 287 -12.02 19.09 4.37
C LEU A 287 -12.61 17.67 4.36
N ALA A 288 -13.69 17.46 3.60
CA ALA A 288 -14.33 16.16 3.41
C ALA A 288 -13.35 15.09 2.92
N VAL A 289 -12.54 15.40 1.91
CA VAL A 289 -11.57 14.47 1.32
C VAL A 289 -10.43 14.18 2.30
N GLN A 290 -9.92 15.22 2.97
CA GLN A 290 -8.87 15.07 3.97
C GLN A 290 -9.29 14.10 5.08
N ARG A 291 -10.53 14.25 5.57
CA ARG A 291 -11.07 13.38 6.62
C ARG A 291 -11.36 11.97 6.12
N LEU A 292 -11.90 11.80 4.92
CA LEU A 292 -12.07 10.46 4.32
C LEU A 292 -10.72 9.74 4.14
N MET A 293 -9.67 10.42 3.69
CA MET A 293 -8.32 9.83 3.68
C MET A 293 -7.82 9.47 5.08
N GLY A 294 -8.14 10.28 6.09
CA GLY A 294 -7.88 9.98 7.51
C GLY A 294 -8.58 8.71 7.99
N GLN A 295 -9.78 8.43 7.47
CA GLN A 295 -10.57 7.22 7.73
C GLN A 295 -10.11 6.00 6.91
N GLY A 296 -9.11 6.15 6.04
CA GLY A 296 -8.52 5.06 5.28
C GLY A 296 -8.90 5.01 3.79
N TYR A 297 -9.71 5.94 3.28
CA TYR A 297 -10.04 6.00 1.85
C TYR A 297 -8.81 6.37 1.01
N GLY A 298 -8.73 5.80 -0.19
CA GLY A 298 -7.83 6.28 -1.22
C GLY A 298 -8.41 7.51 -1.93
N PHE A 299 -7.56 8.45 -2.29
CA PHE A 299 -7.94 9.64 -3.03
C PHE A 299 -6.74 10.16 -3.82
N ALA A 300 -7.04 10.77 -4.97
CA ALA A 300 -6.16 11.71 -5.65
C ALA A 300 -7.03 12.67 -6.48
N GLY A 301 -6.50 13.87 -6.72
CA GLY A 301 -7.19 14.93 -7.45
C GLY A 301 -7.32 14.66 -8.94
N GLU A 302 -8.05 15.55 -9.62
CA GLU A 302 -8.07 15.70 -11.09
C GLU A 302 -8.39 14.42 -11.89
N GLY A 303 -9.17 13.50 -11.30
CA GLY A 303 -9.54 12.24 -11.92
C GLY A 303 -8.45 11.16 -11.88
N ASP A 304 -7.36 11.35 -11.11
CA ASP A 304 -6.22 10.43 -11.02
C ASP A 304 -6.54 9.15 -10.24
N TRP A 305 -7.13 8.21 -10.95
CA TRP A 305 -7.55 6.93 -10.39
C TRP A 305 -6.37 6.01 -10.02
N LYS A 306 -5.20 6.18 -10.64
CA LYS A 306 -4.01 5.37 -10.34
C LYS A 306 -3.49 5.71 -8.95
N THR A 307 -3.29 6.99 -8.67
CA THR A 307 -2.81 7.45 -7.36
C THR A 307 -3.86 7.22 -6.27
N ALA A 308 -5.15 7.40 -6.58
CA ALA A 308 -6.23 7.10 -5.63
C ALA A 308 -6.24 5.62 -5.21
N ALA A 309 -6.10 4.70 -6.18
CA ALA A 309 -6.01 3.28 -5.90
C ALA A 309 -4.75 2.95 -5.08
N LEU A 310 -3.59 3.50 -5.50
CA LEU A 310 -2.31 3.31 -4.81
C LEU A 310 -2.39 3.76 -3.35
N LEU A 311 -2.99 4.93 -3.07
CA LEU A 311 -3.13 5.43 -1.71
C LEU A 311 -3.92 4.47 -0.83
N ARG A 312 -5.04 3.93 -1.33
CA ARG A 312 -5.84 2.96 -0.57
C ARG A 312 -5.04 1.70 -0.27
N ILE A 313 -4.36 1.16 -1.28
CA ILE A 313 -3.56 -0.07 -1.13
C ILE A 313 -2.43 0.16 -0.13
N PHE A 314 -1.77 1.32 -0.19
CA PHE A 314 -0.67 1.66 0.69
C PHE A 314 -1.12 1.95 2.13
N LYS A 315 -2.32 2.50 2.32
CA LYS A 315 -2.92 2.58 3.66
C LYS A 315 -3.21 1.20 4.26
N VAL A 316 -3.64 0.23 3.45
CA VAL A 316 -3.80 -1.17 3.91
C VAL A 316 -2.44 -1.80 4.23
N LEU A 317 -1.43 -1.56 3.40
CA LEU A 317 -0.06 -2.06 3.60
C LEU A 317 0.60 -1.47 4.85
N ALA A 318 0.37 -0.19 5.12
CA ALA A 318 0.84 0.48 6.33
C ALA A 318 0.17 -0.13 7.57
N GLY A 319 -1.15 -0.34 7.52
CA GLY A 319 -1.92 -0.89 8.61
C GLY A 319 -1.86 0.01 9.85
N ASP A 320 -1.41 -0.56 10.96
CA ASP A 320 -1.26 0.06 12.28
C ASP A 320 0.16 0.58 12.56
N ARG A 321 1.06 0.52 11.57
CA ARG A 321 2.44 1.01 11.74
C ARG A 321 2.47 2.51 12.03
N PRO A 322 3.40 2.98 12.87
CA PRO A 322 3.56 4.41 13.14
C PRO A 322 3.95 5.16 11.85
N GLY A 323 3.50 6.41 11.75
CA GLY A 323 3.67 7.26 10.58
C GLY A 323 2.40 7.31 9.72
N GLY A 324 2.24 8.42 8.98
CA GLY A 324 1.10 8.61 8.10
C GLY A 324 1.36 8.20 6.66
N THR A 325 0.27 8.11 5.88
CA THR A 325 0.30 7.90 4.43
C THR A 325 -0.74 8.82 3.78
N SER A 326 -0.33 9.63 2.82
CA SER A 326 -1.14 10.70 2.22
C SER A 326 -0.98 10.74 0.71
N PHE A 327 -2.03 11.20 0.02
CA PHE A 327 -1.88 11.83 -1.29
C PHE A 327 -0.97 13.06 -1.18
N MET A 328 -0.14 13.29 -2.18
CA MET A 328 0.82 14.38 -2.19
C MET A 328 1.17 14.81 -3.62
N GLU A 329 1.51 16.07 -3.79
CA GLU A 329 2.05 16.63 -5.03
C GLU A 329 3.26 17.53 -4.71
N ASP A 330 4.35 17.37 -5.46
CA ASP A 330 5.52 18.25 -5.41
C ASP A 330 5.14 19.66 -5.91
N TYR A 331 5.00 20.63 -4.99
CA TYR A 331 4.35 21.91 -5.30
C TYR A 331 5.33 23.03 -5.66
N THR A 332 6.44 23.16 -4.94
CA THR A 332 7.48 24.16 -5.23
C THR A 332 8.82 23.78 -4.60
N TYR A 333 9.90 24.33 -5.15
CA TYR A 333 11.27 24.13 -4.66
C TYR A 333 11.82 25.30 -3.85
N HIS A 334 12.76 24.99 -2.96
CA HIS A 334 13.64 25.94 -2.30
C HIS A 334 15.08 25.62 -2.68
N PHE A 335 15.66 26.39 -3.61
CA PHE A 335 17.06 26.24 -3.99
C PHE A 335 17.96 27.08 -3.08
N SER A 336 18.79 26.41 -2.29
CA SER A 336 19.74 27.04 -1.38
C SER A 336 20.96 26.14 -1.25
N PRO A 337 22.19 26.65 -1.46
CA PRO A 337 23.39 25.81 -1.42
C PRO A 337 23.46 24.95 -0.15
N GLY A 338 23.43 23.62 -0.31
CA GLY A 338 23.46 22.64 0.80
C GLY A 338 22.12 22.44 1.54
N ASN A 339 21.05 23.12 1.12
CA ASN A 339 19.73 23.04 1.74
C ASN A 339 18.61 23.12 0.69
N ASP A 340 18.75 22.36 -0.39
CA ASP A 340 17.68 22.22 -1.38
C ASP A 340 16.52 21.42 -0.80
N LEU A 341 15.30 21.96 -0.93
CA LEU A 341 14.07 21.35 -0.39
C LEU A 341 12.96 21.33 -1.42
N VAL A 342 12.04 20.39 -1.24
CA VAL A 342 10.72 20.37 -1.87
C VAL A 342 9.67 20.69 -0.83
N LEU A 343 8.71 21.55 -1.18
CA LEU A 343 7.45 21.70 -0.46
C LEU A 343 6.37 20.97 -1.26
N GLY A 344 5.83 19.91 -0.67
CA GLY A 344 4.66 19.21 -1.19
C GLY A 344 3.37 19.62 -0.51
N SER A 345 2.30 19.60 -1.28
CA SER A 345 0.95 19.95 -0.83
C SER A 345 -0.07 19.39 -1.83
N HIS A 346 -1.28 19.93 -1.81
CA HIS A 346 -2.24 19.93 -2.91
C HIS A 346 -3.13 21.16 -2.78
N MET A 347 -4.08 21.39 -3.70
CA MET A 347 -4.98 22.55 -3.63
C MET A 347 -5.77 22.61 -2.32
N LEU A 348 -6.17 21.45 -1.77
CA LEU A 348 -6.84 21.28 -0.47
C LEU A 348 -6.42 19.98 0.24
N GLU A 349 -6.26 18.90 -0.51
CA GLU A 349 -6.50 17.52 -0.09
C GLU A 349 -5.25 16.81 0.45
N VAL A 350 -4.69 17.32 1.55
CA VAL A 350 -3.60 16.63 2.27
C VAL A 350 -4.15 15.91 3.50
N CYS A 351 -3.84 14.62 3.64
CA CYS A 351 -4.41 13.75 4.69
C CYS A 351 -3.84 14.10 6.08
N PRO A 352 -4.66 14.29 7.11
CA PRO A 352 -4.20 14.64 8.46
C PRO A 352 -3.46 13.49 9.17
N SER A 353 -3.39 12.28 8.58
CA SER A 353 -2.56 11.19 9.13
C SER A 353 -1.06 11.54 9.17
N ILE A 354 -0.62 12.52 8.38
CA ILE A 354 0.76 13.04 8.39
C ILE A 354 0.84 14.39 9.13
N ALA A 355 -0.17 14.78 9.91
CA ALA A 355 -0.12 16.02 10.67
C ALA A 355 0.79 15.89 11.89
N ARG A 356 1.58 16.94 12.13
CA ARG A 356 2.37 17.10 13.35
C ARG A 356 1.51 17.61 14.50
N GLU A 357 0.65 18.59 14.21
CA GLU A 357 -0.23 19.18 15.20
C GLU A 357 -1.30 18.19 15.64
N GLU A 358 -1.50 18.07 16.96
CA GLU A 358 -2.57 17.22 17.53
C GLU A 358 -3.96 17.66 17.03
N LYS A 359 -4.18 18.98 16.94
CA LYS A 359 -5.39 19.58 16.39
C LYS A 359 -5.05 20.49 15.21
N PRO A 360 -5.12 19.97 13.96
CA PRO A 360 -5.07 20.78 12.75
C PRO A 360 -6.07 21.95 12.78
N LEU A 361 -5.80 22.99 12.00
CA LEU A 361 -6.66 24.17 11.88
C LEU A 361 -7.66 23.97 10.74
N ILE A 362 -8.96 24.05 11.03
CA ILE A 362 -9.99 24.28 10.01
C ILE A 362 -10.00 25.76 9.65
N ASP A 363 -9.88 26.05 8.37
CA ASP A 363 -9.96 27.40 7.81
C ASP A 363 -10.69 27.42 6.47
N VAL A 364 -11.20 28.58 6.09
CA VAL A 364 -11.97 28.81 4.86
C VAL A 364 -11.40 30.01 4.11
N GLN A 365 -10.79 29.76 2.96
CA GLN A 365 -10.16 30.81 2.14
C GLN A 365 -10.49 30.64 0.66
N PHE A 366 -10.36 31.73 -0.08
CA PHE A 366 -10.63 31.77 -1.51
C PHE A 366 -9.83 30.72 -2.29
N LEU A 367 -10.51 30.06 -3.23
CA LEU A 367 -9.93 29.19 -4.24
C LEU A 367 -10.58 29.52 -5.58
N GLY A 368 -9.83 30.16 -6.49
CA GLY A 368 -10.35 30.50 -7.81
C GLY A 368 -10.52 29.28 -8.74
N ILE A 369 -9.78 28.21 -8.49
CA ILE A 369 -9.83 26.97 -9.28
C ILE A 369 -11.19 26.28 -9.03
N GLY A 370 -11.89 25.96 -10.12
CA GLY A 370 -13.24 25.36 -10.08
C GLY A 370 -14.39 26.36 -9.98
N ASN A 371 -14.11 27.64 -9.70
CA ASN A 371 -15.09 28.74 -9.65
C ASN A 371 -16.33 28.42 -8.77
N LYS A 372 -16.07 28.09 -7.51
CA LYS A 372 -17.07 27.76 -6.48
C LYS A 372 -16.90 28.62 -5.23
N ALA A 373 -17.76 28.41 -4.25
CA ALA A 373 -17.61 29.04 -2.94
C ALA A 373 -16.28 28.63 -2.27
N ASP A 374 -15.78 29.49 -1.40
CA ASP A 374 -14.53 29.28 -0.67
C ASP A 374 -14.58 27.96 0.13
N PRO A 375 -13.72 26.97 -0.17
CA PRO A 375 -13.78 25.67 0.48
C PRO A 375 -13.14 25.67 1.88
N ALA A 376 -13.73 24.91 2.80
CA ALA A 376 -13.09 24.58 4.07
C ALA A 376 -11.99 23.53 3.88
N ARG A 377 -10.90 23.65 4.65
CA ARG A 377 -9.76 22.71 4.65
C ARG A 377 -9.13 22.58 6.03
N LEU A 378 -8.36 21.50 6.23
CA LEU A 378 -7.39 21.36 7.32
C LEU A 378 -6.03 21.93 6.90
N ILE A 379 -5.45 22.73 7.79
CA ILE A 379 -4.10 23.30 7.68
C ILE A 379 -3.26 22.76 8.84
N PHE A 380 -2.13 22.15 8.50
CA PHE A 380 -1.16 21.58 9.42
C PHE A 380 0.22 21.47 8.75
N SER A 381 1.25 21.14 9.52
CA SER A 381 2.59 20.80 9.05
C SER A 381 2.85 19.30 9.19
N THR A 382 3.74 18.75 8.37
CA THR A 382 4.19 17.35 8.48
C THR A 382 5.37 17.23 9.44
N PRO A 383 5.44 16.20 10.32
CA PRO A 383 6.58 16.02 11.22
C PRO A 383 7.83 15.55 10.47
N ALA A 384 9.00 15.83 11.02
CA ALA A 384 10.25 15.31 10.47
C ALA A 384 10.32 13.77 10.54
N GLY A 385 11.03 13.16 9.59
CA GLY A 385 11.31 11.73 9.55
C GLY A 385 11.54 11.19 8.15
N ARG A 386 12.16 10.02 8.06
CA ARG A 386 12.32 9.31 6.79
C ARG A 386 10.94 8.99 6.20
N ALA A 387 10.81 9.17 4.90
CA ALA A 387 9.60 8.88 4.15
C ALA A 387 9.93 8.37 2.74
N ILE A 388 8.90 7.98 2.01
CA ILE A 388 8.95 7.70 0.58
C ILE A 388 7.88 8.50 -0.15
N ASN A 389 8.17 8.90 -1.38
CA ASN A 389 7.19 9.30 -2.39
C ASN A 389 7.12 8.20 -3.45
N ALA A 390 5.93 7.67 -3.69
CA ALA A 390 5.70 6.60 -4.65
C ALA A 390 4.69 7.00 -5.73
N SER A 391 4.95 6.60 -6.97
CA SER A 391 4.08 6.85 -8.12
C SER A 391 3.97 5.60 -8.98
N VAL A 392 2.73 5.20 -9.33
CA VAL A 392 2.47 4.15 -10.33
C VAL A 392 2.05 4.82 -11.62
N ILE A 393 2.83 4.59 -12.68
CA ILE A 393 2.61 5.16 -13.99
C ILE A 393 2.33 4.06 -15.02
N ASP A 394 1.44 4.39 -15.96
CA ASP A 394 1.13 3.56 -17.11
C ASP A 394 2.07 3.96 -18.26
N MET A 395 2.93 3.04 -18.67
CA MET A 395 3.87 3.23 -19.79
C MET A 395 3.24 2.84 -21.14
N GLY A 396 1.95 2.50 -21.15
CA GLY A 396 1.19 2.01 -22.30
C GLY A 396 1.20 0.49 -22.40
N ASP A 397 2.37 -0.13 -22.36
CA ASP A 397 2.53 -1.59 -22.42
C ASP A 397 2.79 -2.24 -21.05
N ARG A 398 2.91 -1.47 -19.98
CA ARG A 398 3.14 -2.00 -18.62
C ARG A 398 3.00 -0.89 -17.61
N PHE A 399 2.99 -1.29 -16.34
CA PHE A 399 3.09 -0.35 -15.23
C PHE A 399 4.51 -0.30 -14.68
N ARG A 400 4.90 0.88 -14.18
CA ARG A 400 6.14 1.12 -13.44
C ARG A 400 5.78 1.76 -12.10
N LEU A 401 6.36 1.23 -11.02
CA LEU A 401 6.38 1.86 -9.72
C LEU A 401 7.71 2.62 -9.58
N LEU A 402 7.61 3.93 -9.40
CA LEU A 402 8.75 4.78 -9.10
C LEU A 402 8.69 5.20 -7.63
N VAL A 403 9.82 5.08 -6.93
CA VAL A 403 9.94 5.39 -5.51
C VAL A 403 11.12 6.31 -5.30
N ASN A 404 10.89 7.46 -4.67
CA ASN A 404 11.95 8.32 -4.17
C ASN A 404 11.97 8.27 -2.64
N VAL A 405 13.11 7.92 -2.06
CA VAL A 405 13.37 8.06 -0.63
C VAL A 405 13.61 9.53 -0.31
N VAL A 406 12.90 10.04 0.70
CA VAL A 406 13.00 11.44 1.10
C VAL A 406 13.08 11.55 2.62
N ASP A 407 13.66 12.63 3.11
CA ASP A 407 13.68 12.97 4.53
C ASP A 407 12.80 14.18 4.76
N ALA A 408 11.61 13.96 5.32
CA ALA A 408 10.75 15.05 5.76
C ALA A 408 11.44 15.81 6.89
N ILE A 409 11.33 17.14 6.85
CA ILE A 409 11.96 18.02 7.83
C ILE A 409 10.90 18.86 8.54
N GLU A 410 11.24 19.29 9.76
CA GLU A 410 10.45 20.31 10.44
C GLU A 410 10.45 21.60 9.63
N GLN A 411 9.29 22.25 9.61
CA GLN A 411 9.15 23.53 8.95
C GLN A 411 10.09 24.57 9.60
N PRO A 412 11.04 25.14 8.85
CA PRO A 412 12.07 26.01 9.44
C PRO A 412 11.56 27.41 9.79
N LYS A 413 10.49 27.88 9.12
CA LYS A 413 9.90 29.22 9.33
C LYS A 413 8.38 29.18 9.15
N PRO A 414 7.60 30.00 9.87
CA PRO A 414 6.14 30.10 9.68
C PRO A 414 5.75 30.45 8.23
N LEU A 415 4.60 29.95 7.78
CA LEU A 415 4.02 30.21 6.45
C LEU A 415 2.61 30.81 6.60
N PRO A 416 2.47 32.03 7.16
CA PRO A 416 1.16 32.56 7.60
C PRO A 416 0.18 32.88 6.46
N LYS A 417 0.65 32.91 5.21
CA LYS A 417 -0.17 33.17 4.02
C LYS A 417 -0.42 31.92 3.18
N LEU A 418 0.10 30.76 3.58
CA LEU A 418 -0.12 29.51 2.87
C LEU A 418 -1.44 28.89 3.37
N PRO A 419 -2.48 28.79 2.52
CA PRO A 419 -3.83 28.41 2.97
C PRO A 419 -4.06 26.90 3.02
N VAL A 420 -2.98 26.09 2.99
CA VAL A 420 -3.03 24.64 2.83
C VAL A 420 -2.04 23.94 3.76
N ALA A 421 -2.33 22.69 4.10
CA ALA A 421 -1.39 21.81 4.76
C ALA A 421 -0.20 21.47 3.83
N ARG A 422 0.94 21.15 4.43
CA ARG A 422 2.20 20.99 3.68
C ARG A 422 3.15 19.98 4.31
N ALA A 423 3.94 19.34 3.45
CA ALA A 423 5.13 18.60 3.80
C ALA A 423 6.35 19.30 3.22
N LEU A 424 7.47 19.32 3.95
CA LEU A 424 8.76 19.75 3.42
C LEU A 424 9.74 18.60 3.54
N TRP A 425 10.53 18.33 2.50
CA TRP A 425 11.52 17.26 2.53
C TRP A 425 12.77 17.58 1.73
N LYS A 426 13.83 16.83 2.07
CA LYS A 426 15.03 16.67 1.24
C LYS A 426 14.89 15.39 0.42
N ALA A 427 14.97 15.52 -0.89
CA ALA A 427 14.96 14.36 -1.78
C ALA A 427 16.35 13.72 -1.85
N GLN A 428 16.44 12.40 -1.68
CA GLN A 428 17.71 11.68 -1.78
C GLN A 428 18.03 11.33 -3.25
N PRO A 429 19.31 11.37 -3.68
CA PRO A 429 20.49 11.75 -2.90
C PRO A 429 20.69 13.28 -2.82
N SER A 430 20.07 14.02 -3.75
CA SER A 430 19.99 15.48 -3.79
C SER A 430 18.77 15.86 -4.63
N LEU A 431 18.27 17.09 -4.47
CA LEU A 431 17.14 17.56 -5.28
C LEU A 431 17.41 17.45 -6.78
N ALA A 432 18.61 17.83 -7.24
CA ALA A 432 18.98 17.75 -8.65
C ALA A 432 18.95 16.31 -9.17
N THR A 433 19.67 15.38 -8.54
CA THR A 433 19.70 13.98 -9.00
C THR A 433 18.34 13.32 -8.88
N ALA A 434 17.60 13.58 -7.80
CA ALA A 434 16.30 12.97 -7.57
C ALA A 434 15.27 13.42 -8.62
N SER A 435 15.16 14.74 -8.85
CA SER A 435 14.25 15.29 -9.86
C SER A 435 14.64 14.87 -11.27
N GLU A 436 15.93 14.88 -11.62
CA GLU A 436 16.39 14.41 -12.94
C GLU A 436 16.08 12.92 -13.15
N ALA A 437 16.36 12.05 -12.18
CA ALA A 437 16.03 10.64 -12.27
C ALA A 437 14.51 10.40 -12.36
N TRP A 438 13.72 11.16 -11.59
CA TRP A 438 12.26 11.07 -11.60
C TRP A 438 11.67 11.43 -12.96
N ILE A 439 12.14 12.55 -13.54
CA ILE A 439 11.75 13.01 -14.88
C ILE A 439 12.16 12.00 -15.95
N LEU A 440 13.39 11.48 -15.88
CA LEU A 440 13.89 10.47 -16.83
C LEU A 440 13.08 9.17 -16.79
N ALA A 441 12.58 8.79 -15.61
CA ALA A 441 11.75 7.60 -15.44
C ALA A 441 10.27 7.81 -15.80
N GLY A 442 9.85 9.07 -16.01
CA GLY A 442 8.48 9.45 -16.36
C GLY A 442 7.52 9.52 -15.18
N GLY A 443 8.02 9.70 -13.95
CA GLY A 443 7.18 9.74 -12.75
C GLY A 443 6.12 10.84 -12.77
N ALA A 444 4.96 10.59 -12.16
CA ALA A 444 3.90 11.59 -12.05
C ALA A 444 4.27 12.72 -11.06
N HIS A 445 3.55 13.83 -11.15
CA HIS A 445 3.57 14.88 -10.11
C HIS A 445 2.77 14.45 -8.87
N HIS A 446 1.72 13.64 -9.07
CA HIS A 446 0.99 12.99 -8.00
C HIS A 446 1.74 11.78 -7.44
N THR A 447 1.85 11.75 -6.11
CA THR A 447 2.51 10.69 -5.36
C THR A 447 1.69 10.27 -4.16
N VAL A 448 2.00 9.08 -3.65
CA VAL A 448 1.66 8.67 -2.30
C VAL A 448 2.89 8.89 -1.42
N PHE A 449 2.80 9.86 -0.53
CA PHE A 449 3.79 10.12 0.51
C PHE A 449 3.53 9.20 1.71
N SER A 450 4.56 8.56 2.25
CA SER A 450 4.42 7.72 3.44
C SER A 450 5.63 7.77 4.37
N GLN A 451 5.38 7.95 5.67
CA GLN A 451 6.34 7.76 6.76
C GLN A 451 6.24 6.37 7.39
N ALA A 452 5.16 5.63 7.11
CA ALA A 452 4.94 4.28 7.65
C ALA A 452 5.55 3.16 6.78
N LEU A 453 5.74 3.44 5.49
CA LEU A 453 6.21 2.47 4.50
C LEU A 453 7.71 2.67 4.22
N THR A 454 8.39 1.56 3.95
CA THR A 454 9.82 1.51 3.65
C THR A 454 10.07 1.15 2.19
N LEU A 455 11.34 1.19 1.79
CA LEU A 455 11.73 0.75 0.46
C LEU A 455 11.47 -0.76 0.24
N ASP A 456 11.67 -1.59 1.27
CA ASP A 456 11.40 -3.03 1.20
C ASP A 456 9.92 -3.33 0.95
N ASP A 457 9.01 -2.52 1.52
CA ASP A 457 7.59 -2.63 1.24
C ASP A 457 7.29 -2.39 -0.26
N MET A 458 8.02 -1.48 -0.90
CA MET A 458 7.83 -1.13 -2.30
C MET A 458 8.34 -2.22 -3.24
N TYR A 459 9.52 -2.78 -2.96
CA TYR A 459 10.02 -3.95 -3.69
C TYR A 459 9.04 -5.11 -3.59
N LEU A 460 8.57 -5.40 -2.39
CA LEU A 460 7.62 -6.47 -2.15
C LEU A 460 6.28 -6.23 -2.88
N TYR A 461 5.76 -5.00 -2.87
CA TYR A 461 4.56 -4.64 -3.63
C TYR A 461 4.78 -4.85 -5.14
N GLY A 462 5.92 -4.43 -5.67
CA GLY A 462 6.28 -4.60 -7.08
C GLY A 462 6.42 -6.06 -7.49
N GLU A 463 7.11 -6.88 -6.68
CA GLU A 463 7.25 -8.32 -6.87
C GLU A 463 5.89 -9.03 -6.86
N MET A 464 5.03 -8.72 -5.89
CA MET A 464 3.69 -9.31 -5.75
C MET A 464 2.73 -8.95 -6.89
N HIS A 465 3.00 -7.86 -7.60
CA HIS A 465 2.24 -7.45 -8.78
C HIS A 465 3.02 -7.70 -10.08
N GLY A 466 4.25 -8.20 -10.04
CA GLY A 466 5.06 -8.46 -11.23
C GLY A 466 5.39 -7.21 -12.06
N ILE A 467 5.48 -6.03 -11.44
CA ILE A 467 5.76 -4.75 -12.12
C ILE A 467 7.19 -4.27 -11.84
N GLU A 468 7.69 -3.38 -12.70
CA GLU A 468 9.01 -2.75 -12.50
C GLU A 468 8.98 -1.82 -11.27
N VAL A 469 10.01 -1.93 -10.42
CA VAL A 469 10.29 -0.98 -9.35
C VAL A 469 11.59 -0.24 -9.68
N LEU A 470 11.52 1.08 -9.76
CA LEU A 470 12.69 1.95 -9.86
C LEU A 470 12.81 2.79 -8.60
N VAL A 471 14.04 2.87 -8.10
CA VAL A 471 14.35 3.49 -6.82
C VAL A 471 15.30 4.66 -7.03
N ILE A 472 14.97 5.76 -6.37
CA ILE A 472 15.79 6.96 -6.27
C ILE A 472 16.07 7.19 -4.78
N ASP A 473 17.31 7.01 -4.37
CA ASP A 473 17.77 6.99 -2.98
C ASP A 473 19.20 7.55 -2.85
N GLU A 474 19.80 7.44 -1.67
CA GLU A 474 21.16 7.91 -1.39
C GLU A 474 22.26 7.28 -2.27
N HIS A 475 21.99 6.13 -2.89
CA HIS A 475 22.95 5.38 -3.71
C HIS A 475 22.79 5.64 -5.22
N THR A 476 21.78 6.41 -5.60
CA THR A 476 21.43 6.64 -7.00
C THR A 476 22.50 7.45 -7.75
N ARG A 477 22.97 6.88 -8.87
CA ARG A 477 23.83 7.56 -9.85
C ARG A 477 23.17 7.53 -11.22
N LEU A 478 22.98 8.69 -11.84
CA LEU A 478 22.24 8.82 -13.10
C LEU A 478 22.69 7.88 -14.22
N PRO A 479 23.99 7.60 -14.45
CA PRO A 479 24.39 6.63 -15.48
C PRO A 479 23.83 5.23 -15.20
N ALA A 480 24.01 4.71 -13.98
CA ALA A 480 23.51 3.39 -13.59
C ALA A 480 21.97 3.35 -13.59
N PHE A 481 21.32 4.44 -13.19
CA PHE A 481 19.86 4.56 -13.24
C PHE A 481 19.33 4.51 -14.68
N LYS A 482 19.97 5.23 -15.61
CA LYS A 482 19.65 5.18 -17.04
C LYS A 482 19.90 3.81 -17.64
N ASP A 483 20.93 3.10 -17.19
CA ASP A 483 21.22 1.73 -17.65
C ASP A 483 20.14 0.76 -17.17
N ALA A 484 19.75 0.84 -15.90
CA ALA A 484 18.66 0.06 -15.33
C ALA A 484 17.33 0.29 -16.06
N LEU A 485 16.99 1.54 -16.40
CA LEU A 485 15.83 1.87 -17.24
C LEU A 485 15.83 1.06 -18.55
N ARG A 486 16.95 1.07 -19.28
CA ARG A 486 17.06 0.39 -20.58
C ARG A 486 17.04 -1.14 -20.46
N TRP A 487 17.68 -1.70 -19.44
CA TRP A 487 17.68 -3.15 -19.22
C TRP A 487 16.29 -3.65 -18.78
N ASN A 488 15.64 -2.90 -17.90
CA ASN A 488 14.30 -3.23 -17.43
C ASN A 488 13.25 -3.10 -18.53
N ASP A 489 13.34 -2.06 -19.38
CA ASP A 489 12.45 -1.92 -20.54
C ASP A 489 12.45 -3.20 -21.39
N ALA A 490 13.64 -3.75 -21.69
CA ALA A 490 13.74 -5.01 -22.42
C ALA A 490 13.15 -6.21 -21.65
N TYR A 491 13.50 -6.36 -20.37
CA TYR A 491 13.02 -7.48 -19.54
C TYR A 491 11.50 -7.49 -19.38
N TYR A 492 10.90 -6.37 -18.99
CA TYR A 492 9.46 -6.29 -18.71
C TYR A 492 8.61 -6.30 -19.99
N HIS A 493 9.16 -5.87 -21.13
CA HIS A 493 8.48 -6.02 -22.41
C HIS A 493 8.37 -7.49 -22.84
N MET A 494 9.40 -8.32 -22.55
CA MET A 494 9.40 -9.75 -22.88
C MET A 494 8.65 -10.64 -21.88
N LYS A 495 8.51 -10.21 -20.62
CA LYS A 495 7.89 -11.00 -19.54
C LYS A 495 6.36 -11.18 -19.69
N ARG A 496 5.73 -10.40 -20.58
CA ARG A 496 4.28 -10.37 -20.81
C ARG A 496 3.67 -11.73 -21.16
#